data_AF-A0A366JFK7-F1
#
_entry.id   AF-A0A366JFK7-F1
#
_cell.length_a   1.000
_cell.length_b   1.000
_cell.length_c   1.000
_cell.angle_alpha   90.00
_cell.angle_beta   90.00
_cell.angle_gamma   90.00
#
_symmetry.space_group_name_H-M   'P 1'
#
loop_
_entity.id
_entity.type
_entity.pdbx_description
1 polymer ?
#
loop_
_entity_poly.entity_id
_entity_poly.type
_entity_poly.pdbx_seq_one_letter_code
_entity_poly.pdbx_strand_id
1 'polypeptide(L)'
;MSYLDQFMQQWKAYLQQQLAQCGMSYVDTDAGDSLDIKMNSLAYFRCLRTTSRADSGFDESRDEVAWVMLEKQLKAFAEKAEKGTFDLVLKLHLEENQIQIRLNFSYDDEQHIVYVS
;
A
#
# COMPACT_ATOMS: atom_id res chain seq x y z
N MET A 1 -13.91 9.52 6.45
CA MET A 1 -12.72 8.65 6.51
C MET A 1 -11.64 9.34 5.70
N SER A 2 -10.42 9.50 6.22
CA SER A 2 -9.37 10.23 5.49
C SER A 2 -8.99 9.50 4.20
N TYR A 3 -8.39 10.19 3.22
CA TYR A 3 -7.87 9.52 2.02
C TYR A 3 -6.75 8.55 2.38
N LEU A 4 -5.94 8.85 3.40
CA LEU A 4 -4.92 7.93 3.88
C LEU A 4 -5.54 6.62 4.38
N ASP A 5 -6.59 6.69 5.20
CA ASP A 5 -7.31 5.48 5.67
C ASP A 5 -7.89 4.70 4.49
N GLN A 6 -8.50 5.37 3.52
CA GLN A 6 -9.01 4.73 2.31
C GLN A 6 -7.90 4.01 1.52
N PHE A 7 -6.74 4.65 1.36
CA PHE A 7 -5.61 4.09 0.63
C PHE A 7 -4.94 2.94 1.38
N MET A 8 -4.86 3.01 2.71
CA MET A 8 -4.41 1.91 3.56
C MET A 8 -5.35 0.70 3.46
N GLN A 9 -6.66 0.91 3.38
CA GLN A 9 -7.64 -0.17 3.16
C GLN A 9 -7.56 -0.76 1.76
N GLN A 10 -7.30 0.05 0.73
CA GLN A 10 -7.02 -0.46 -0.63
C GLN A 10 -5.74 -1.30 -0.65
N TRP A 11 -4.70 -0.87 0.05
CA TRP A 11 -3.49 -1.67 0.23
C TRP A 11 -3.77 -2.96 1.01
N LYS A 12 -4.56 -2.93 2.10
CA LYS A 12 -4.99 -4.14 2.84
C LYS A 12 -5.68 -5.15 1.91
N ALA A 13 -6.61 -4.69 1.09
CA ALA A 13 -7.32 -5.54 0.12
C ALA A 13 -6.37 -6.14 -0.93
N TYR A 14 -5.44 -5.34 -1.47
CA TYR A 14 -4.41 -5.83 -2.37
C TYR A 14 -3.52 -6.88 -1.67
N LEU A 15 -3.07 -6.59 -0.46
CA LEU A 15 -2.18 -7.44 0.34
C LEU A 15 -2.82 -8.79 0.67
N GLN A 16 -4.11 -8.81 1.01
CA GLN A 16 -4.86 -10.06 1.21
C GLN A 16 -4.83 -10.97 -0.02
N GLN A 17 -4.98 -10.38 -1.22
CA GLN A 17 -4.91 -11.15 -2.47
C GLN A 17 -3.49 -11.66 -2.75
N GLN A 18 -2.46 -10.84 -2.50
CA GLN A 18 -1.07 -11.22 -2.79
C GLN A 18 -0.50 -12.22 -1.78
N LEU A 19 -0.85 -12.10 -0.50
CA LEU A 19 -0.45 -13.08 0.51
C LEU A 19 -0.97 -14.48 0.16
N ALA A 20 -2.20 -14.58 -0.35
CA ALA A 20 -2.75 -15.86 -0.80
C ALA A 20 -1.92 -16.49 -1.94
N GLN A 21 -1.37 -15.67 -2.85
CA GLN A 21 -0.47 -16.15 -3.91
C GLN A 21 0.86 -16.66 -3.36
N CYS A 22 1.32 -16.08 -2.25
CA CYS A 22 2.46 -16.55 -1.47
C CYS A 22 2.15 -17.77 -0.57
N GLY A 23 0.93 -18.31 -0.59
CA GLY A 23 0.50 -19.39 0.31
C GLY A 23 0.34 -18.95 1.77
N MET A 24 0.25 -17.65 2.03
CA MET A 24 0.04 -17.05 3.35
C MET A 24 -1.37 -16.50 3.49
N SER A 25 -1.80 -16.26 4.73
CA SER A 25 -3.06 -15.59 5.04
C SER A 25 -2.78 -14.28 5.75
N TYR A 26 -3.65 -13.29 5.54
CA TYR A 26 -3.60 -12.05 6.31
C TYR A 26 -3.95 -12.34 7.78
N VAL A 27 -3.18 -11.77 8.70
CA VAL A 27 -3.38 -11.92 10.14
C VAL A 27 -3.85 -10.60 10.73
N ASP A 28 -5.10 -10.54 11.20
CA ASP A 28 -5.62 -9.44 12.02
C ASP A 28 -5.30 -9.72 13.50
N THR A 29 -4.90 -8.70 14.26
CA THR A 29 -4.60 -8.78 15.69
C THR A 29 -5.31 -7.68 16.46
N ASP A 30 -5.35 -7.80 17.79
CA ASP A 30 -5.92 -6.77 18.66
C ASP A 30 -5.05 -5.48 18.73
N ALA A 31 -3.91 -5.43 18.03
CA ALA A 31 -3.00 -4.28 18.01
C ALA A 31 -3.45 -3.15 17.07
N GLY A 32 -4.43 -3.42 16.21
CA GLY A 32 -5.07 -2.43 15.35
C GLY A 32 -4.58 -2.42 13.90
N ASP A 33 -5.45 -1.94 13.01
CA ASP A 33 -5.32 -2.05 11.55
C ASP A 33 -3.97 -1.56 11.01
N SER A 34 -3.45 -0.43 11.49
CA SER A 34 -2.18 0.11 10.98
C SER A 34 -1.00 -0.84 11.24
N LEU A 35 -0.97 -1.45 12.43
CA LEU A 35 0.10 -2.34 12.85
C LEU A 35 -0.02 -3.69 12.13
N ASP A 36 -1.24 -4.18 11.99
CA ASP A 36 -1.54 -5.40 11.22
C ASP A 36 -1.15 -5.23 9.74
N ILE A 37 -1.52 -4.11 9.13
CA ILE A 37 -1.17 -3.83 7.74
C ILE A 37 0.35 -3.81 7.58
N LYS A 38 1.08 -3.14 8.47
CA LYS A 38 2.55 -3.13 8.44
C LYS A 38 3.12 -4.55 8.53
N MET A 39 2.71 -5.31 9.54
CA MET A 39 3.21 -6.67 9.78
C MET A 39 2.98 -7.59 8.58
N ASN A 40 1.75 -7.58 8.03
CA ASN A 40 1.41 -8.37 6.86
C ASN A 40 2.16 -7.90 5.60
N SER A 41 2.44 -6.59 5.49
CA SER A 41 3.22 -6.03 4.38
C SER A 41 4.66 -6.55 4.42
N LEU A 42 5.28 -6.56 5.59
CA LEU A 42 6.63 -7.09 5.77
C LEU A 42 6.69 -8.60 5.46
N ALA A 43 5.67 -9.36 5.85
CA ALA A 43 5.57 -10.78 5.48
C ALA A 43 5.48 -10.97 3.96
N TYR A 44 4.68 -10.13 3.30
CA TYR A 44 4.58 -10.13 1.84
C TYR A 44 5.90 -9.75 1.16
N PHE A 45 6.56 -8.67 1.59
CA PHE A 45 7.86 -8.27 1.05
C PHE A 45 8.91 -9.36 1.23
N ARG A 46 8.96 -10.00 2.40
CA ARG A 46 9.82 -11.17 2.61
C ARG A 46 9.53 -12.28 1.60
N CYS A 47 8.26 -12.58 1.31
CA CYS A 47 7.91 -13.56 0.27
C CYS A 47 8.37 -13.13 -1.12
N LEU A 48 8.14 -11.87 -1.49
CA LEU A 48 8.58 -11.33 -2.78
C LEU A 48 10.10 -11.41 -2.92
N ARG A 49 10.84 -11.07 -1.86
CA ARG A 49 12.30 -11.13 -1.83
C ARG A 49 12.83 -12.56 -1.98
N THR A 50 12.18 -13.55 -1.34
CA THR A 50 12.60 -14.95 -1.44
C THR A 50 12.22 -15.60 -2.78
N THR A 51 11.18 -15.08 -3.45
CA THR A 51 10.71 -15.60 -4.74
C THR A 51 11.33 -14.88 -5.94
N SER A 52 11.70 -13.61 -5.80
CA SER A 52 12.41 -12.85 -6.83
C SER A 52 13.81 -13.42 -7.03
N ARG A 53 14.18 -13.70 -8.28
CA ARG A 53 15.52 -14.18 -8.67
C ARG A 53 16.55 -13.05 -8.72
N ALA A 54 16.22 -11.85 -8.25
CA ALA A 54 17.14 -10.73 -8.13
C ALA A 54 18.25 -11.11 -7.14
N ASP A 55 19.48 -11.15 -7.64
CA ASP A 55 20.69 -11.67 -6.99
C ASP A 55 20.83 -11.31 -5.50
N SER A 56 20.94 -12.34 -4.65
CA SER A 56 21.66 -12.53 -3.36
C SER A 56 22.03 -11.37 -2.39
N GLY A 57 21.62 -10.13 -2.61
CA GLY A 57 22.09 -8.95 -1.89
C GLY A 57 21.04 -8.23 -1.03
N PHE A 58 19.78 -8.67 -1.05
CA PHE A 58 18.73 -8.07 -0.24
C PHE A 58 18.62 -8.77 1.13
N ASP A 59 19.02 -8.06 2.18
CA ASP A 59 18.79 -8.46 3.56
C ASP A 59 17.37 -8.08 4.04
N GLU A 60 17.02 -8.47 5.27
CA GLU A 60 15.71 -8.19 5.85
C GLU A 60 15.45 -6.69 6.08
N SER A 61 16.48 -5.84 6.10
CA SER A 61 16.31 -4.39 6.25
C SER A 61 15.60 -3.77 5.04
N ARG A 62 15.68 -4.43 3.88
CA ARG A 62 15.01 -4.00 2.65
C ARG A 62 13.49 -4.11 2.74
N ASP A 63 12.97 -5.07 3.50
CA ASP A 63 11.54 -5.22 3.72
C ASP A 63 10.98 -3.97 4.44
N GLU A 64 11.72 -3.44 5.43
CA GLU A 64 11.37 -2.19 6.13
C GLU A 64 11.52 -0.95 5.25
N VAL A 65 12.53 -0.89 4.38
CA VAL A 65 12.67 0.22 3.42
C VAL A 65 11.50 0.23 2.44
N ALA A 66 11.10 -0.92 1.91
CA ALA A 66 9.94 -1.07 1.03
C ALA A 66 8.66 -0.56 1.71
N TRP A 67 8.45 -0.94 2.98
CA TRP A 67 7.34 -0.45 3.78
C TRP A 67 7.37 1.08 3.93
N VAL A 68 8.50 1.66 4.35
CA VAL A 68 8.63 3.11 4.55
C VAL A 68 8.40 3.87 3.23
N MET A 69 8.87 3.35 2.10
CA MET A 69 8.65 3.96 0.79
C MET A 69 7.18 3.89 0.37
N LEU A 70 6.52 2.75 0.57
CA LEU A 70 5.09 2.60 0.31
C LEU A 70 4.29 3.57 1.17
N GLU A 71 4.54 3.61 2.48
CA GLU A 71 3.82 4.47 3.41
C GLU A 71 3.96 5.96 3.01
N LYS A 72 5.17 6.37 2.62
CA LYS A 72 5.43 7.73 2.10
C LYS A 72 4.64 8.02 0.82
N GLN A 73 4.57 7.07 -0.11
CA GLN A 73 3.77 7.23 -1.33
C GLN A 73 2.29 7.39 -0.99
N LEU A 74 1.73 6.53 -0.14
CA LEU A 74 0.32 6.59 0.27
C LEU A 74 -0.03 7.94 0.92
N LYS A 75 0.83 8.45 1.82
CA LYS A 75 0.67 9.77 2.44
C LYS A 75 0.70 10.89 1.40
N ALA A 76 1.67 10.87 0.48
CA ALA A 76 1.77 11.88 -0.58
C ALA A 76 0.57 11.84 -1.55
N PHE A 77 0.06 10.65 -1.87
CA PHE A 77 -1.16 10.51 -2.67
C PHE A 77 -2.40 10.99 -1.91
N ALA A 78 -2.50 10.72 -0.60
CA ALA A 78 -3.61 11.18 0.22
C ALA A 78 -3.68 12.71 0.25
N GLU A 79 -2.54 13.38 0.47
CA GLU A 79 -2.47 14.85 0.43
C GLU A 79 -2.85 15.42 -0.95
N LYS A 80 -2.46 14.74 -2.04
CA LYS A 80 -2.86 15.13 -3.40
C LYS A 80 -4.35 14.93 -3.63
N ALA A 81 -4.91 13.81 -3.16
CA ALA A 81 -6.32 13.46 -3.26
C ALA A 81 -7.19 14.47 -2.50
N GLU A 82 -6.81 14.87 -1.30
CA GLU A 82 -7.51 15.89 -0.50
C GLU A 82 -7.60 17.21 -1.26
N LYS A 83 -6.47 17.70 -1.78
CA LYS A 83 -6.42 18.95 -2.56
C LYS A 83 -7.19 18.86 -3.87
N GLY A 84 -7.04 17.75 -4.60
CA GLY A 84 -7.69 17.54 -5.89
C GLY A 84 -9.20 17.39 -5.78
N THR A 85 -9.68 16.68 -4.75
CA THR A 85 -11.11 16.49 -4.51
C THR A 85 -11.78 17.80 -4.15
N PHE A 86 -11.15 18.62 -3.28
CA PHE A 86 -11.66 19.95 -2.96
C PHE A 86 -11.84 20.82 -4.21
N ASP A 87 -10.85 20.83 -5.12
CA ASP A 87 -10.92 21.56 -6.38
C ASP A 87 -12.04 21.04 -7.31
N LEU A 88 -12.23 19.72 -7.38
CA LEU A 88 -13.27 19.09 -8.19
C LEU A 88 -14.69 19.37 -7.66
N VAL A 89 -14.90 19.28 -6.35
CA VAL A 89 -16.17 19.61 -5.69
C VAL A 89 -16.58 21.05 -6.02
N LEU A 90 -15.64 21.99 -5.93
CA LEU A 90 -15.89 23.40 -6.25
C LEU A 90 -16.21 23.64 -7.73
N LYS A 91 -15.50 22.98 -8.65
CA LYS A 91 -15.65 23.22 -10.10
C LYS A 91 -16.85 22.50 -10.70
N LEU A 92 -17.09 21.26 -10.28
CA LEU A 92 -18.06 20.37 -10.90
C LEU A 92 -19.39 20.32 -10.14
N HIS A 93 -19.50 20.99 -8.98
CA HIS A 93 -20.68 20.97 -8.12
C HIS A 93 -21.12 19.54 -7.75
N LEU A 94 -20.13 18.66 -7.58
CA LEU A 94 -20.32 17.28 -7.13
C LEU A 94 -20.08 17.21 -5.62
N GLU A 95 -20.71 16.25 -4.97
CA GLU A 95 -20.41 15.93 -3.57
C GLU A 95 -19.12 15.11 -3.48
N GLU A 96 -18.36 15.28 -2.40
CA GLU A 96 -17.10 14.53 -2.17
C GLU A 96 -17.32 13.00 -2.18
N ASN A 97 -18.47 12.53 -1.67
CA ASN A 97 -18.85 11.12 -1.65
C ASN A 97 -19.06 10.51 -3.07
N GLN A 98 -19.14 11.34 -4.11
CA GLN A 98 -19.27 10.91 -5.51
C GLN A 98 -17.90 10.71 -6.18
N ILE A 99 -16.81 11.10 -5.52
CA ILE A 99 -15.45 11.00 -6.04
C ILE A 99 -14.81 9.73 -5.46
N GLN A 100 -14.49 8.77 -6.33
CA GLN A 100 -13.75 7.57 -5.96
C GLN A 100 -12.33 7.62 -6.54
N ILE A 101 -11.33 7.51 -5.68
CA ILE A 101 -9.92 7.42 -6.07
C ILE A 101 -9.44 5.99 -5.83
N ARG A 102 -8.92 5.35 -6.88
CA ARG A 102 -8.39 3.98 -6.83
C ARG A 102 -6.89 4.01 -7.11
N LEU A 103 -6.13 3.35 -6.26
CA LEU A 103 -4.69 3.17 -6.42
C LEU A 103 -4.39 1.84 -7.10
N ASN A 104 -3.39 1.84 -7.98
CA ASN A 104 -2.82 0.63 -8.55
C ASN A 104 -1.44 0.38 -7.91
N PHE A 105 -1.25 -0.85 -7.42
CA PHE A 105 -0.02 -1.29 -6.78
C PHE A 105 0.76 -2.22 -7.71
N SER A 106 2.05 -1.93 -7.89
CA SER A 106 2.96 -2.78 -8.66
C SER A 106 4.25 -2.99 -7.88
N TYR A 107 4.77 -4.21 -7.85
CA TYR A 107 6.05 -4.52 -7.25
C TYR A 107 7.16 -4.50 -8.32
N ASP A 108 8.28 -3.87 -8.00
CA ASP A 108 9.52 -3.88 -8.76
C ASP A 108 10.50 -4.84 -8.09
N ASP A 109 10.86 -5.91 -8.79
CA ASP A 109 11.73 -6.97 -8.29
C ASP A 109 13.22 -6.60 -8.33
N GLU A 110 13.63 -5.67 -9.19
CA GLU A 110 15.00 -5.16 -9.24
C GLU A 110 15.30 -4.21 -8.07
N GLN A 111 14.32 -3.42 -7.65
CA GLN A 111 14.48 -2.41 -6.59
C GLN A 111 13.93 -2.85 -5.23
N HIS A 112 13.14 -3.94 -5.20
CA HIS A 112 12.41 -4.42 -4.02
C HIS A 112 11.53 -3.33 -3.40
N ILE A 113 10.71 -2.68 -4.23
CA ILE A 113 9.79 -1.62 -3.80
C ILE A 113 8.41 -1.78 -4.46
N VAL A 114 7.40 -1.18 -3.83
CA VAL A 114 6.06 -1.08 -4.41
C VAL A 114 5.85 0.32 -4.97
N TYR A 115 5.53 0.40 -6.25
CA TYR A 115 5.05 1.62 -6.89
C TYR A 115 3.54 1.75 -6.76
N VAL A 116 3.10 2.98 -6.54
CA VAL A 116 1.69 3.36 -6.44
C VAL A 116 1.37 4.36 -7.55
N SER A 117 0.29 4.13 -8.31
CA SER A 117 -0.21 5.02 -9.37
C SER A 117 -1.69 5.25 -9.32
#